data_AF-L8Y0G1-F1
#
_entry.id   AF-L8Y0G1-F1
#
_cell.length_a   1.000
_cell.length_b   1.000
_cell.length_c   1.000
_cell.angle_alpha   90.00
_cell.angle_beta   90.00
_cell.angle_gamma   90.00
#
_symmetry.space_group_name_H-M   'P 1'
#
loop_
_entity.id
_entity.type
_entity.pdbx_description
1 polymer ?
#
loop_
_entity_poly.entity_id
_entity_poly.type
_entity_poly.pdbx_seq_one_letter_code
_entity_poly.pdbx_strand_id
1 'polypeptide(L)'
;MKKLLKMAAVMLAIYGTASVPAMADGNKISEVFSYDMIGVDIAYLENLIGPARKTDQHTQTKTYLVDHCPLDVQTRDGAVDILRVTIGGKCQFVLNDILPSYENISTRDVVFGLSGPVTYYADCFGINCGNAYDPSVYELYEGSHAENWRELLLSSVNASYEAVSRWSNIMEANEGVDWMMDNRFNCTPNKYSDVAEQSLKGQPVDRIMIGYNLEQKAGLKWGCEEVNPMSNASPVTHSSTQTEAPNIPFQLVANVSDDYQYIGSKVLSGQLLYEPNEMDGYRFEFRVDPYDQGVLPEKATMTTYVLDGVTVENAGHYFGIKTDLTDPKFESKLCALTGPVTLQIVGITLSIPPEAHWYANMNFTRVLSSGPFRMGCEEQ
;
A
#
# COMPACT_ATOMS: atom_id res chain seq x y z
N MET A 1 -33.73 -79.50 -13.26
CA MET A 1 -33.63 -78.31 -12.37
C MET A 1 -33.19 -77.12 -13.24
N LYS A 2 -34.13 -76.40 -13.86
CA LYS A 2 -34.56 -75.02 -13.50
C LYS A 2 -33.41 -74.03 -13.24
N LYS A 3 -33.15 -73.15 -14.22
CA LYS A 3 -33.07 -71.65 -14.16
C LYS A 3 -32.26 -71.15 -15.38
N LEU A 4 -32.86 -70.57 -16.43
CA LEU A 4 -33.23 -69.14 -16.58
C LEU A 4 -32.12 -68.16 -16.19
N LEU A 5 -31.49 -67.50 -17.17
CA LEU A 5 -31.11 -66.07 -17.16
C LEU A 5 -30.60 -65.67 -18.57
N LYS A 6 -31.45 -65.03 -19.38
CA LYS A 6 -31.54 -63.57 -19.65
C LYS A 6 -30.56 -63.08 -20.72
N MET A 7 -31.13 -62.81 -21.90
CA MET A 7 -30.60 -61.94 -22.95
C MET A 7 -30.24 -60.57 -22.37
N ALA A 8 -29.01 -60.12 -22.60
CA ALA A 8 -28.63 -58.72 -22.44
C ALA A 8 -28.77 -58.02 -23.79
N ALA A 9 -29.71 -57.09 -23.86
CA ALA A 9 -29.89 -56.18 -24.98
C ALA A 9 -28.68 -55.24 -25.05
N VAL A 10 -28.05 -55.18 -26.23
CA VAL A 10 -27.03 -54.19 -26.56
C VAL A 10 -27.74 -52.86 -26.80
N MET A 11 -27.79 -52.00 -25.76
CA MET A 11 -28.07 -50.58 -25.96
C MET A 11 -26.77 -49.91 -26.42
N LEU A 12 -26.73 -49.56 -27.70
CA LEU A 12 -25.73 -48.66 -28.26
C LEU A 12 -26.06 -47.24 -27.79
N ALA A 13 -25.53 -46.84 -26.63
CA ALA A 13 -25.56 -45.45 -26.20
C ALA A 13 -24.56 -44.68 -27.06
N ILE A 14 -25.08 -43.92 -28.04
CA ILE A 14 -24.35 -42.88 -28.74
C ILE A 14 -24.05 -41.81 -27.70
N TYR A 15 -22.92 -41.94 -27.01
CA TYR A 15 -22.32 -40.81 -26.31
C TYR A 15 -21.87 -39.85 -27.41
N GLY A 16 -22.71 -38.83 -27.64
CA GLY A 16 -22.25 -37.62 -28.28
C GLY A 16 -21.03 -37.16 -27.49
N THR A 17 -19.86 -37.27 -28.11
CA THR A 17 -18.70 -36.52 -27.67
C THR A 17 -19.14 -35.07 -27.79
N ALA A 18 -19.52 -34.48 -26.65
CA ALA A 18 -19.47 -33.06 -26.50
C ALA A 18 -18.01 -32.71 -26.83
N SER A 19 -17.79 -32.28 -28.07
CA SER A 19 -16.58 -31.59 -28.47
C SER A 19 -16.52 -30.38 -27.56
N VAL A 20 -15.81 -30.57 -26.45
CA VAL A 20 -15.23 -29.49 -25.68
C VAL A 20 -14.59 -28.60 -26.74
N PRO A 21 -14.95 -27.32 -26.85
CA PRO A 21 -14.23 -26.45 -27.76
C PRO A 21 -12.76 -26.60 -27.39
N ALA A 22 -11.97 -27.13 -28.32
CA ALA A 22 -10.54 -27.07 -28.24
C ALA A 22 -10.23 -25.59 -27.98
N MET A 23 -9.58 -25.30 -26.85
CA MET A 23 -8.95 -24.00 -26.64
C MET A 23 -7.96 -23.87 -27.79
N ALA A 24 -8.36 -23.13 -28.82
CA ALA A 24 -7.53 -22.84 -29.96
C ALA A 24 -6.33 -22.04 -29.45
N ASP A 25 -5.14 -22.57 -29.73
CA ASP A 25 -3.79 -22.02 -29.52
C ASP A 25 -3.75 -20.53 -29.14
N GLY A 26 -3.81 -20.26 -27.82
CA GLY A 26 -3.66 -18.93 -27.25
C GLY A 26 -2.24 -18.76 -26.70
N ASN A 27 -1.37 -18.14 -27.49
CA ASN A 27 -0.05 -17.69 -27.03
C ASN A 27 0.30 -16.29 -27.57
N LYS A 28 -0.69 -15.53 -28.06
CA LYS A 28 -0.49 -14.15 -28.50
C LYS A 28 0.04 -13.29 -27.37
N ILE A 29 -0.43 -13.51 -26.14
CA ILE A 29 0.12 -12.81 -24.97
C ILE A 29 1.62 -13.06 -24.80
N SER A 30 2.09 -14.28 -25.02
CA SER A 30 3.51 -14.67 -24.95
C SER A 30 4.36 -14.01 -26.05
N GLU A 31 3.76 -13.68 -27.20
CA GLU A 31 4.42 -12.96 -28.30
C GLU A 31 4.48 -11.45 -28.05
N VAL A 32 3.40 -10.86 -27.50
CA VAL A 32 3.31 -9.41 -27.33
C VAL A 32 3.85 -8.90 -26.00
N PHE A 33 3.89 -9.74 -24.97
CA PHE A 33 4.56 -9.42 -23.70
C PHE A 33 6.07 -9.69 -23.83
N SER A 34 6.73 -8.86 -24.64
CA SER A 34 8.15 -8.95 -24.99
C SER A 34 8.80 -7.58 -24.97
N TYR A 35 10.10 -7.53 -24.67
CA TYR A 35 10.90 -6.30 -24.78
C TYR A 35 10.97 -5.76 -26.21
N ASP A 36 10.78 -6.61 -27.23
CA ASP A 36 10.75 -6.19 -28.64
C ASP A 36 9.49 -5.37 -28.97
N MET A 37 8.46 -5.44 -28.12
CA MET A 37 7.27 -4.59 -28.22
C MET A 37 7.47 -3.24 -27.54
N ILE A 38 8.56 -3.00 -26.81
CA ILE A 38 8.86 -1.67 -26.28
C ILE A 38 9.39 -0.79 -27.41
N GLY A 39 8.79 0.40 -27.59
CA GLY A 39 9.11 1.35 -28.65
C GLY A 39 8.35 1.17 -29.96
N VAL A 40 7.54 0.11 -30.10
CA VAL A 40 6.70 -0.07 -31.29
C VAL A 40 5.52 0.90 -31.28
N ASP A 41 5.07 1.30 -32.46
CA ASP A 41 3.86 2.12 -32.58
C ASP A 41 2.65 1.40 -32.00
N ILE A 42 1.82 2.14 -31.25
CA ILE A 42 0.60 1.58 -30.67
C ILE A 42 -0.33 1.01 -31.74
N ALA A 43 -0.36 1.62 -32.93
CA ALA A 43 -1.15 1.15 -34.06
C ALA A 43 -0.69 -0.23 -34.57
N TYR A 44 0.62 -0.51 -34.50
CA TYR A 44 1.16 -1.83 -34.85
C TYR A 44 0.72 -2.88 -33.83
N LEU A 45 0.84 -2.58 -32.53
CA LEU A 45 0.37 -3.47 -31.47
C LEU A 45 -1.14 -3.75 -31.61
N GLU A 46 -1.96 -2.71 -31.81
CA GLU A 46 -3.42 -2.83 -31.95
C GLU A 46 -3.84 -3.64 -33.19
N ASN A 47 -3.01 -3.67 -34.23
CA ASN A 47 -3.23 -4.54 -35.38
C ASN A 47 -3.03 -6.04 -35.04
N LEU A 48 -2.21 -6.36 -34.04
CA LEU A 48 -1.97 -7.73 -33.58
C LEU A 48 -3.03 -8.21 -32.56
N ILE A 49 -3.37 -7.35 -31.60
CA ILE A 49 -4.18 -7.72 -30.42
C ILE A 49 -5.59 -7.12 -30.41
N GLY A 50 -5.91 -6.26 -31.38
CA GLY A 50 -7.15 -5.50 -31.42
C GLY A 50 -7.07 -4.19 -30.64
N PRO A 51 -8.14 -3.38 -30.68
CA PRO A 51 -8.18 -2.07 -30.06
C PRO A 51 -8.25 -2.15 -28.53
N ALA A 52 -7.78 -1.09 -27.86
CA ALA A 52 -7.86 -0.97 -26.40
C ALA A 52 -9.32 -1.01 -25.91
N ARG A 53 -9.56 -1.71 -24.80
CA ARG A 53 -10.87 -1.73 -24.11
C ARG A 53 -11.10 -0.45 -23.30
N LYS A 54 -10.03 0.08 -22.73
CA LYS A 54 -10.03 1.30 -21.92
C LYS A 54 -8.77 2.10 -22.25
N THR A 55 -8.89 3.42 -22.24
CA THR A 55 -7.76 4.33 -22.30
C THR A 55 -7.89 5.32 -21.16
N ASP A 56 -6.86 5.42 -20.33
CA ASP A 56 -6.70 6.44 -19.32
C ASP A 56 -5.82 7.55 -19.91
N GLN A 57 -6.41 8.73 -20.11
CA GLN A 57 -5.70 9.86 -20.70
C GLN A 57 -4.75 10.54 -19.71
N HIS A 58 -4.96 10.38 -18.40
CA HIS A 58 -4.12 11.02 -17.39
C HIS A 58 -2.79 10.29 -17.23
N THR A 59 -2.84 8.96 -17.19
CA THR A 59 -1.64 8.11 -17.06
C THR A 59 -1.08 7.63 -18.40
N GLN A 60 -1.71 8.02 -19.52
CA GLN A 60 -1.42 7.55 -20.88
C GLN A 60 -1.39 6.01 -20.97
N THR A 61 -2.31 5.34 -20.27
CA THR A 61 -2.37 3.88 -20.20
C THR A 61 -3.54 3.34 -21.01
N LYS A 62 -3.29 2.34 -21.85
CA LYS A 62 -4.28 1.60 -22.62
C LYS A 62 -4.39 0.17 -22.09
N THR A 63 -5.60 -0.28 -21.79
CA THR A 63 -5.86 -1.64 -21.27
C THR A 63 -6.47 -2.52 -22.36
N TYR A 64 -5.88 -3.68 -22.58
CA TYR A 64 -6.28 -4.72 -23.53
C TYR A 64 -6.67 -6.00 -22.78
N LEU A 65 -7.38 -6.90 -23.47
CA LEU A 65 -7.51 -8.29 -23.02
C LEU A 65 -6.98 -9.20 -24.12
N VAL A 66 -5.83 -9.82 -23.88
CA VAL A 66 -5.16 -10.73 -24.82
C VAL A 66 -5.10 -12.09 -24.17
N ASP A 67 -5.69 -13.12 -24.79
CA ASP A 67 -5.70 -14.49 -24.26
C ASP A 67 -6.13 -14.58 -22.77
N HIS A 68 -7.17 -13.81 -22.40
CA HIS A 68 -7.67 -13.68 -21.03
C HIS A 68 -6.75 -12.97 -20.02
N CYS A 69 -5.63 -12.41 -20.49
CA CYS A 69 -4.72 -11.57 -19.71
C CYS A 69 -5.05 -10.08 -19.86
N PRO A 70 -5.36 -9.39 -18.75
CA PRO A 70 -5.36 -7.93 -18.71
C PRO A 70 -3.93 -7.43 -18.99
N LEU A 71 -3.77 -6.72 -20.10
CA LEU A 71 -2.50 -6.12 -20.52
C LEU A 71 -2.67 -4.60 -20.49
N ASP A 72 -1.97 -3.95 -19.59
CA ASP A 72 -1.85 -2.49 -19.53
C ASP A 72 -0.60 -2.06 -20.29
N VAL A 73 -0.78 -1.11 -21.20
CA VAL A 73 0.26 -0.56 -22.05
C VAL A 73 0.33 0.93 -21.79
N GLN A 74 1.40 1.38 -21.16
CA GLN A 74 1.68 2.82 -21.08
C GLN A 74 2.32 3.25 -22.39
N THR A 75 1.89 4.40 -22.92
CA THR A 75 2.44 4.94 -24.17
C THR A 75 3.15 6.27 -23.94
N ARG A 76 4.16 6.52 -24.78
CA ARG A 76 4.86 7.79 -24.87
C ARG A 76 5.02 8.14 -26.34
N ASP A 77 4.60 9.35 -26.72
CA ASP A 77 4.67 9.84 -28.10
C ASP A 77 4.05 8.89 -29.15
N GLY A 78 3.03 8.12 -28.76
CA GLY A 78 2.34 7.16 -29.62
C GLY A 78 2.98 5.78 -29.71
N ALA A 79 4.15 5.57 -29.09
CA ALA A 79 4.82 4.29 -28.99
C ALA A 79 4.57 3.59 -27.63
N VAL A 80 4.72 2.27 -27.60
CA VAL A 80 4.71 1.48 -26.37
C VAL A 80 5.92 1.85 -25.51
N ASP A 81 5.68 2.21 -24.26
CA ASP A 81 6.72 2.63 -23.32
C ASP A 81 6.87 1.63 -22.16
N ILE A 82 5.77 1.01 -21.73
CA ILE A 82 5.75 -0.05 -20.71
C ILE A 82 4.67 -1.07 -21.05
N LEU A 83 4.94 -2.32 -20.75
CA LEU A 83 3.94 -3.39 -20.72
C LEU A 83 3.79 -3.90 -19.29
N ARG A 84 2.55 -4.02 -18.81
CA ARG A 84 2.21 -4.62 -17.52
C ARG A 84 1.09 -5.63 -17.69
N VAL A 85 1.29 -6.83 -17.17
CA VAL A 85 0.28 -7.88 -17.19
C VAL A 85 -0.09 -8.26 -15.76
N THR A 86 -1.39 -8.44 -15.51
CA THR A 86 -1.89 -9.04 -14.27
C THR A 86 -2.10 -10.53 -14.52
N ILE A 87 -1.34 -11.37 -13.82
CA ILE A 87 -1.32 -12.82 -13.97
C ILE A 87 -2.17 -13.52 -12.89
N GLY A 88 -2.49 -14.78 -13.13
CA GLY A 88 -3.30 -15.60 -12.22
C GLY A 88 -4.70 -15.87 -12.74
N GLY A 89 -5.42 -16.77 -12.06
CA GLY A 89 -6.73 -17.25 -12.52
C GLY A 89 -6.67 -17.81 -13.94
N LYS A 90 -7.35 -17.14 -14.88
CA LYS A 90 -7.38 -17.53 -16.31
C LYS A 90 -6.24 -16.93 -17.14
N CYS A 91 -5.49 -15.96 -16.61
CA CYS A 91 -4.34 -15.38 -17.30
C CYS A 91 -3.06 -16.17 -16.95
N GLN A 92 -2.67 -17.07 -17.84
CA GLN A 92 -1.50 -17.92 -17.66
C GLN A 92 -0.85 -18.18 -19.01
N PHE A 93 0.46 -18.00 -19.09
CA PHE A 93 1.21 -18.10 -20.33
C PHE A 93 2.69 -18.34 -20.03
N VAL A 94 3.51 -18.51 -21.09
CA VAL A 94 4.96 -18.69 -20.95
C VAL A 94 5.65 -17.36 -21.23
N LEU A 95 6.45 -16.90 -20.29
CA LEU A 95 7.37 -15.78 -20.49
C LEU A 95 8.59 -16.30 -21.25
N ASN A 96 8.90 -15.66 -22.38
CA ASN A 96 10.03 -15.99 -23.23
C ASN A 96 11.07 -14.88 -23.10
N ASP A 97 12.28 -15.21 -22.64
CA ASP A 97 13.41 -14.26 -22.48
C ASP A 97 13.08 -12.99 -21.67
N ILE A 98 12.17 -13.09 -20.69
CA ILE A 98 11.81 -11.99 -19.78
C ILE A 98 12.58 -12.07 -18.46
N LEU A 99 12.62 -13.26 -17.84
CA LEU A 99 13.32 -13.44 -16.57
C LEU A 99 14.80 -13.74 -16.80
N PRO A 100 15.72 -13.15 -16.01
CA PRO A 100 17.14 -13.42 -16.11
C PRO A 100 17.43 -14.91 -15.89
N SER A 101 18.29 -15.51 -16.70
CA SER A 101 18.67 -16.94 -16.65
C SER A 101 17.59 -17.94 -17.04
N TYR A 102 16.43 -17.50 -17.53
CA TYR A 102 15.35 -18.37 -18.01
C TYR A 102 14.98 -18.02 -19.45
N GLU A 103 15.23 -18.94 -20.38
CA GLU A 103 14.75 -18.80 -21.76
C GLU A 103 13.22 -18.87 -21.81
N ASN A 104 12.62 -19.80 -21.05
CA ASN A 104 11.18 -20.00 -21.01
C ASN A 104 10.74 -20.34 -19.57
N ILE A 105 9.74 -19.63 -19.05
CA ILE A 105 9.15 -19.92 -17.74
C ILE A 105 7.64 -19.65 -17.74
N SER A 106 6.86 -20.57 -17.17
CA SER A 106 5.43 -20.38 -16.99
C SER A 106 5.17 -19.29 -15.95
N THR A 107 4.22 -18.38 -16.21
CA THR A 107 3.83 -17.35 -15.23
C THR A 107 3.32 -17.93 -13.90
N ARG A 108 2.91 -19.21 -13.86
CA ARG A 108 2.55 -19.90 -12.60
C ARG A 108 3.73 -20.19 -11.68
N ASP A 109 4.93 -20.28 -12.26
CA ASP A 109 6.16 -20.64 -11.56
C ASP A 109 6.98 -19.38 -11.20
N VAL A 110 6.52 -18.20 -11.64
CA VAL A 110 7.15 -16.92 -11.30
C VAL A 110 6.83 -16.54 -9.87
N VAL A 111 7.87 -16.44 -9.06
CA VAL A 111 7.84 -16.01 -7.67
C VAL A 111 8.96 -15.01 -7.44
N PHE A 112 8.89 -14.27 -6.33
CA PHE A 112 9.98 -13.41 -5.91
C PHE A 112 11.27 -14.19 -5.62
N GLY A 113 12.42 -13.59 -5.90
CA GLY A 113 13.75 -14.15 -5.68
C GLY A 113 14.22 -15.11 -6.77
N LEU A 114 13.59 -15.11 -7.94
CA LEU A 114 14.05 -15.85 -9.13
C LEU A 114 15.03 -15.04 -9.99
N SER A 115 14.92 -13.72 -9.93
CA SER A 115 15.72 -12.78 -10.72
C SER A 115 17.10 -12.58 -10.07
N GLY A 116 18.08 -12.05 -10.82
CA GLY A 116 19.46 -11.80 -10.35
C GLY A 116 19.57 -10.76 -9.21
N PRO A 117 20.67 -10.01 -9.06
CA PRO A 117 20.70 -8.94 -8.06
C PRO A 117 19.53 -7.99 -8.29
N VAL A 118 18.69 -7.82 -7.28
CA VAL A 118 17.41 -7.10 -7.35
C VAL A 118 17.29 -6.08 -6.24
N THR A 119 16.41 -5.12 -6.47
CA THR A 119 16.06 -4.08 -5.50
C THR A 119 14.61 -4.25 -5.08
N TYR A 120 14.36 -4.23 -3.76
CA TYR A 120 13.02 -4.41 -3.20
C TYR A 120 12.38 -3.08 -2.81
N TYR A 121 11.08 -2.95 -3.07
CA TYR A 121 10.27 -1.77 -2.71
C TYR A 121 8.93 -2.20 -2.12
N ALA A 122 8.25 -1.26 -1.48
CA ALA A 122 6.84 -1.41 -1.09
C ALA A 122 6.10 -0.09 -1.32
N ASP A 123 4.77 -0.14 -1.50
CA ASP A 123 3.95 1.08 -1.57
C ASP A 123 3.99 1.86 -0.25
N CYS A 124 4.03 1.13 0.85
CA CYS A 124 3.89 1.65 2.21
C CYS A 124 4.18 0.52 3.23
N PHE A 125 4.28 0.88 4.51
CA PHE A 125 4.22 -0.05 5.63
C PHE A 125 3.44 0.53 6.80
N GLY A 126 2.85 -0.33 7.63
CA GLY A 126 2.15 0.09 8.86
C GLY A 126 0.99 1.04 8.59
N ILE A 127 0.83 2.06 9.44
CA ILE A 127 -0.28 3.04 9.34
C ILE A 127 -0.26 3.86 8.03
N ASN A 128 0.90 4.00 7.38
CA ASN A 128 1.01 4.71 6.11
C ASN A 128 0.32 4.02 4.93
N CYS A 129 -0.08 2.76 5.10
CA CYS A 129 -0.87 2.03 4.11
C CYS A 129 -2.37 2.34 4.15
N GLY A 130 -2.83 3.14 5.12
CA GLY A 130 -4.26 3.38 5.33
C GLY A 130 -5.01 2.07 5.57
N ASN A 131 -6.10 1.84 4.84
CA ASN A 131 -6.93 0.63 4.94
C ASN A 131 -6.33 -0.61 4.25
N ALA A 132 -5.16 -0.50 3.60
CA ALA A 132 -4.51 -1.63 2.97
C ALA A 132 -3.78 -2.46 4.04
N TYR A 133 -4.38 -3.59 4.42
CA TYR A 133 -3.82 -4.52 5.41
C TYR A 133 -2.53 -5.20 4.91
N ASP A 134 -2.40 -5.36 3.58
CA ASP A 134 -1.22 -5.92 2.90
C ASP A 134 -0.73 -4.92 1.83
N PRO A 135 0.44 -4.29 1.99
CA PRO A 135 0.98 -3.39 0.97
C PRO A 135 1.39 -4.15 -0.29
N SER A 136 1.33 -3.49 -1.45
CA SER A 136 2.00 -4.05 -2.62
C SER A 136 3.51 -4.03 -2.37
N VAL A 137 4.16 -5.18 -2.56
CA VAL A 137 5.61 -5.31 -2.55
C VAL A 137 6.13 -5.53 -3.96
N TYR A 138 7.37 -5.11 -4.19
CA TYR A 138 7.99 -5.09 -5.50
C TYR A 138 9.41 -5.64 -5.46
N GLU A 139 9.81 -6.28 -6.56
CA GLU A 139 11.17 -6.70 -6.86
C GLU A 139 11.52 -6.18 -8.24
N LEU A 140 12.52 -5.31 -8.29
CA LEU A 140 13.04 -4.73 -9.52
C LEU A 140 14.36 -5.42 -9.87
N TYR A 141 14.41 -6.02 -11.04
CA TYR A 141 15.65 -6.41 -11.69
C TYR A 141 16.02 -5.37 -12.76
N GLU A 142 17.27 -4.94 -12.73
CA GLU A 142 17.86 -4.08 -13.76
C GLU A 142 18.91 -4.88 -14.53
N GLY A 143 18.68 -5.06 -15.83
CA GLY A 143 19.60 -5.75 -16.72
C GLY A 143 20.92 -4.99 -16.88
N SER A 144 21.97 -5.75 -17.17
CA SER A 144 23.27 -5.17 -17.52
C SER A 144 23.22 -4.38 -18.82
N HIS A 145 24.28 -3.64 -19.14
CA HIS A 145 24.46 -3.02 -20.45
C HIS A 145 24.37 -4.03 -21.61
N ALA A 146 24.74 -5.30 -21.40
CA ALA A 146 24.62 -6.34 -22.43
C ALA A 146 23.17 -6.74 -22.70
N GLU A 147 22.28 -6.52 -21.73
CA GLU A 147 20.84 -6.71 -21.83
C GLU A 147 20.11 -5.40 -22.18
N ASN A 148 20.83 -4.38 -22.65
CA ASN A 148 20.32 -3.04 -22.96
C ASN A 148 19.61 -2.34 -21.79
N TRP A 149 20.01 -2.62 -20.53
CA TRP A 149 19.37 -2.00 -19.35
C TRP A 149 17.88 -2.29 -19.25
N ARG A 150 17.43 -3.43 -19.78
CA ARG A 150 16.04 -3.89 -19.65
C ARG A 150 15.67 -4.05 -18.19
N GLU A 151 14.49 -3.56 -17.81
CA GLU A 151 14.01 -3.66 -16.43
C GLU A 151 12.76 -4.53 -16.34
N LEU A 152 12.74 -5.37 -15.31
CA LEU A 152 11.64 -6.24 -14.93
C LEU A 152 11.21 -5.88 -13.51
N LEU A 153 9.95 -5.49 -13.34
CA LEU A 153 9.35 -5.22 -12.04
C LEU A 153 8.27 -6.27 -11.76
N LEU A 154 8.56 -7.14 -10.79
CA LEU A 154 7.60 -8.09 -10.24
C LEU A 154 6.89 -7.43 -9.06
N SER A 155 5.58 -7.67 -8.92
CA SER A 155 4.82 -7.13 -7.80
C SER A 155 3.71 -8.06 -7.33
N SER A 156 3.33 -7.88 -6.07
CA SER A 156 2.29 -8.67 -5.44
C SER A 156 1.54 -7.88 -4.38
N VAL A 157 0.22 -7.99 -4.42
CA VAL A 157 -0.69 -7.64 -3.29
C VAL A 157 -1.11 -8.88 -2.50
N ASN A 158 -0.63 -10.06 -2.90
CA ASN A 158 -0.98 -11.34 -2.30
C ASN A 158 0.22 -12.00 -1.58
N ALA A 159 1.34 -11.27 -1.41
CA ALA A 159 2.43 -11.72 -0.57
C ALA A 159 1.91 -11.92 0.86
N SER A 160 2.39 -12.94 1.57
CA SER A 160 1.85 -13.24 2.90
C SER A 160 2.16 -12.11 3.88
N TYR A 161 1.19 -11.77 4.73
CA TYR A 161 1.37 -10.81 5.81
C TYR A 161 2.61 -11.13 6.67
N GLU A 162 2.89 -12.40 6.95
CA GLU A 162 4.08 -12.81 7.71
C GLU A 162 5.40 -12.43 7.01
N ALA A 163 5.48 -12.64 5.69
CA ALA A 163 6.66 -12.28 4.91
C ALA A 163 6.88 -10.76 4.89
N VAL A 164 5.82 -10.00 4.62
CA VAL A 164 5.87 -8.54 4.54
C VAL A 164 6.15 -7.93 5.92
N SER A 165 5.47 -8.40 6.97
CA SER A 165 5.64 -7.90 8.34
C SER A 165 7.01 -8.19 8.92
N ARG A 166 7.66 -9.31 8.55
CA ARG A 166 9.05 -9.56 8.96
C ARG A 166 9.98 -8.46 8.47
N TRP A 167 9.82 -8.04 7.21
CA TRP A 167 10.61 -6.97 6.63
C TRP A 167 10.31 -5.63 7.32
N SER A 168 9.03 -5.28 7.48
CA SER A 168 8.63 -4.02 8.13
C SER A 168 9.07 -3.94 9.60
N ASN A 169 8.90 -5.01 10.37
CA ASN A 169 9.22 -5.05 11.81
C ASN A 169 10.71 -4.86 12.06
N ILE A 170 11.57 -5.41 11.21
CA ILE A 170 13.03 -5.22 11.32
C ILE A 170 13.40 -3.77 11.00
N MET A 171 12.80 -3.17 9.97
CA MET A 171 13.04 -1.77 9.64
C MET A 171 12.56 -0.85 10.77
N GLU A 172 11.34 -1.06 11.28
CA GLU A 172 10.78 -0.30 12.39
C GLU A 172 11.63 -0.44 13.66
N ALA A 173 12.09 -1.64 14.01
CA ALA A 173 12.90 -1.86 15.20
C ALA A 173 14.26 -1.14 15.16
N ASN A 174 14.80 -0.87 13.96
CA ASN A 174 16.11 -0.23 13.81
C ASN A 174 16.00 1.28 13.52
N GLU A 175 15.01 1.70 12.73
CA GLU A 175 14.88 3.07 12.24
C GLU A 175 13.72 3.85 12.87
N GLY A 176 12.76 3.14 13.47
CA GLY A 176 11.55 3.69 14.02
C GLY A 176 10.44 3.92 12.99
N VAL A 177 9.22 4.13 13.51
CA VAL A 177 8.01 4.36 12.70
C VAL A 177 8.13 5.61 11.82
N ASP A 178 8.70 6.71 12.32
CA ASP A 178 8.85 7.96 11.54
C ASP A 178 9.63 7.73 10.22
N TRP A 179 10.68 6.93 10.26
CA TRP A 179 11.49 6.62 9.07
C TRP A 179 10.70 5.80 8.03
N MET A 180 9.86 4.88 8.52
CA MET A 180 8.93 4.10 7.70
C MET A 180 7.83 5.00 7.12
N MET A 181 7.34 5.96 7.90
CA MET A 181 6.31 6.89 7.47
C MET A 181 6.80 7.88 6.40
N ASP A 182 8.09 8.21 6.42
CA ASP A 182 8.71 9.08 5.42
C ASP A 182 9.10 8.32 4.13
N ASN A 183 8.65 7.08 3.93
CA ASN A 183 8.98 6.23 2.79
C ASN A 183 10.49 6.01 2.56
N ARG A 184 11.31 6.17 3.62
CA ARG A 184 12.77 6.20 3.50
C ARG A 184 13.36 4.84 3.13
N PHE A 185 12.63 3.76 3.38
CA PHE A 185 12.99 2.41 2.92
C PHE A 185 13.12 2.33 1.41
N ASN A 186 12.25 3.00 0.65
CA ASN A 186 12.40 3.06 -0.79
C ASN A 186 13.55 3.97 -1.21
N CYS A 187 13.92 4.99 -0.40
CA CYS A 187 15.03 5.89 -0.71
C CYS A 187 16.41 5.25 -0.49
N THR A 188 16.53 4.33 0.47
CA THR A 188 17.74 3.53 0.72
C THR A 188 17.45 2.03 0.59
N PRO A 189 17.10 1.54 -0.61
CA PRO A 189 16.53 0.21 -0.76
C PRO A 189 17.53 -0.92 -0.48
N ASN A 190 18.83 -0.62 -0.56
CA ASN A 190 19.91 -1.57 -0.24
C ASN A 190 20.10 -1.79 1.28
N LYS A 191 19.52 -0.94 2.15
CA LYS A 191 19.80 -0.99 3.60
C LYS A 191 19.24 -2.25 4.27
N TYR A 192 18.11 -2.75 3.75
CA TYR A 192 17.41 -3.93 4.26
C TYR A 192 17.08 -4.95 3.15
N SER A 193 17.82 -4.91 2.05
CA SER A 193 17.61 -5.81 0.91
C SER A 193 17.72 -7.28 1.29
N ASP A 194 18.68 -7.64 2.14
CA ASP A 194 18.86 -9.04 2.58
C ASP A 194 17.65 -9.57 3.36
N VAL A 195 17.02 -8.70 4.15
CA VAL A 195 15.81 -9.03 4.92
C VAL A 195 14.62 -9.18 3.99
N ALA A 196 14.48 -8.26 3.02
CA ALA A 196 13.45 -8.31 2.00
C ALA A 196 13.58 -9.60 1.17
N GLU A 197 14.78 -9.90 0.66
CA GLU A 197 15.07 -11.11 -0.11
C GLU A 197 14.72 -12.36 0.71
N GLN A 198 15.21 -12.46 1.95
CA GLN A 198 14.93 -13.63 2.78
C GLN A 198 13.44 -13.83 3.05
N SER A 199 12.69 -12.73 3.19
CA SER A 199 11.27 -12.79 3.57
C SER A 199 10.36 -13.01 2.36
N LEU A 200 10.67 -12.38 1.23
CA LEU A 200 9.85 -12.40 0.03
C LEU A 200 10.18 -13.56 -0.92
N LYS A 201 11.34 -14.20 -0.80
CA LYS A 201 11.70 -15.32 -1.66
C LYS A 201 10.63 -16.42 -1.67
N GLY A 202 10.15 -16.76 -2.86
CA GLY A 202 9.10 -17.75 -3.06
C GLY A 202 7.66 -17.24 -2.85
N GLN A 203 7.47 -15.98 -2.46
CA GLN A 203 6.14 -15.36 -2.38
C GLN A 203 5.54 -15.21 -3.79
N PRO A 204 4.20 -15.31 -3.93
CA PRO A 204 3.53 -15.25 -5.22
C PRO A 204 3.66 -13.86 -5.87
N VAL A 205 3.75 -13.85 -7.20
CA VAL A 205 3.68 -12.64 -8.04
C VAL A 205 2.32 -12.61 -8.74
N ASP A 206 1.65 -11.45 -8.72
CA ASP A 206 0.38 -11.25 -9.42
C ASP A 206 0.47 -10.24 -10.56
N ARG A 207 1.54 -9.46 -10.64
CA ARG A 207 1.76 -8.46 -11.67
C ARG A 207 3.22 -8.45 -12.13
N ILE A 208 3.39 -8.44 -13.45
CA ILE A 208 4.70 -8.38 -14.11
C ILE A 208 4.72 -7.16 -15.03
N MET A 209 5.74 -6.33 -14.89
CA MET A 209 5.93 -5.12 -15.69
C MET A 209 7.32 -5.13 -16.32
N ILE A 210 7.41 -4.78 -17.60
CA ILE A 210 8.66 -4.70 -18.36
C ILE A 210 8.79 -3.36 -19.07
N GLY A 211 10.00 -2.82 -19.12
CA GLY A 211 10.30 -1.54 -19.75
C GLY A 211 11.62 -0.96 -19.29
N TYR A 212 11.63 0.36 -19.12
CA TYR A 212 12.79 1.15 -18.67
C TYR A 212 12.32 2.23 -17.70
N ASN A 213 13.15 2.61 -16.73
CA ASN A 213 12.86 3.55 -15.65
C ASN A 213 11.61 3.15 -14.82
N LEU A 214 11.35 1.85 -14.67
CA LEU A 214 10.19 1.28 -14.00
C LEU A 214 10.07 1.75 -12.56
N GLU A 215 11.20 1.94 -11.86
CA GLU A 215 11.22 2.55 -10.53
C GLU A 215 10.50 3.91 -10.49
N GLN A 216 10.82 4.79 -11.44
CA GLN A 216 10.21 6.12 -11.55
C GLN A 216 8.76 6.04 -12.02
N LYS A 217 8.49 5.20 -13.03
CA LYS A 217 7.14 5.07 -13.63
C LYS A 217 6.14 4.42 -12.70
N ALA A 218 6.59 3.52 -11.83
CA ALA A 218 5.77 2.95 -10.76
C ALA A 218 5.72 3.85 -9.50
N GLY A 219 6.44 4.98 -9.49
CA GLY A 219 6.42 5.93 -8.38
C GLY A 219 7.11 5.41 -7.12
N LEU A 220 7.99 4.42 -7.23
CA LEU A 220 8.59 3.74 -6.07
C LEU A 220 9.50 4.66 -5.26
N LYS A 221 10.09 5.69 -5.89
CA LYS A 221 10.94 6.70 -5.23
C LYS A 221 10.21 8.00 -4.89
N TRP A 222 8.88 7.99 -4.84
CA TRP A 222 8.14 9.20 -4.47
C TRP A 222 8.56 9.67 -3.07
N GLY A 223 8.96 10.95 -2.95
CA GLY A 223 9.49 11.53 -1.72
C GLY A 223 11.00 11.37 -1.48
N CYS A 224 11.73 10.73 -2.40
CA CYS A 224 13.18 10.52 -2.28
C CYS A 224 14.05 11.62 -2.90
N GLU A 225 13.51 12.81 -3.15
CA GLU A 225 14.25 13.91 -3.79
C GLU A 225 15.54 14.25 -3.04
N GLU A 226 16.65 14.31 -3.80
CA GLU A 226 17.97 14.65 -3.27
C GLU A 226 17.97 16.06 -2.67
N VAL A 227 18.47 16.18 -1.44
CA VAL A 227 18.92 17.46 -0.91
C VAL A 227 20.11 17.92 -1.77
N ASN A 228 19.84 18.74 -2.79
CA ASN A 228 20.85 19.25 -3.72
C ASN A 228 21.95 20.00 -2.93
N PRO A 229 23.25 19.67 -3.09
CA PRO A 229 24.31 20.24 -2.27
C PRO A 229 24.73 21.62 -2.81
N MET A 230 23.97 22.67 -2.50
CA MET A 230 24.46 24.05 -2.62
C MET A 230 23.58 25.06 -1.86
N SER A 231 23.71 25.10 -0.53
CA SER A 231 23.79 26.38 0.19
C SER A 231 24.48 26.16 1.52
N ASN A 232 25.50 26.98 1.78
CA ASN A 232 26.38 26.88 2.94
C ASN A 232 25.60 26.95 4.26
N ALA A 233 25.49 25.83 4.96
CA ALA A 233 25.35 25.81 6.41
C ALA A 233 26.25 24.69 6.95
N SER A 234 27.11 25.06 7.90
CA SER A 234 28.14 24.21 8.50
C SER A 234 27.58 22.89 9.04
N PRO A 235 28.41 21.81 9.10
CA PRO A 235 27.95 20.51 9.55
C PRO A 235 27.55 20.57 11.02
N VAL A 236 26.27 20.28 11.31
CA VAL A 236 25.87 19.95 12.68
C VAL A 236 26.03 18.45 12.85
N THR A 237 27.06 18.08 13.60
CA THR A 237 27.23 16.73 14.13
C THR A 237 26.10 16.48 15.13
N HIS A 238 25.09 15.70 14.78
CA HIS A 238 24.14 15.20 15.77
C HIS A 238 24.66 13.89 16.34
N SER A 239 25.45 14.04 17.41
CA SER A 239 25.58 13.03 18.45
C SER A 239 24.18 12.66 18.94
N SER A 240 23.93 11.37 19.08
CA SER A 240 22.78 10.80 19.76
C SER A 240 22.64 11.41 21.16
N THR A 241 21.67 12.31 21.29
CA THR A 241 20.97 12.67 22.51
C THR A 241 19.57 13.09 22.09
N GLN A 242 18.54 12.41 22.61
CA GLN A 242 17.12 12.74 22.43
C GLN A 242 16.94 14.27 22.54
N THR A 243 16.72 14.92 21.40
CA THR A 243 16.45 16.36 21.35
C THR A 243 14.94 16.51 21.21
N GLU A 244 14.33 17.35 22.05
CA GLU A 244 12.91 17.70 21.98
C GLU A 244 12.48 17.96 20.53
N ALA A 245 11.33 17.43 20.16
CA ALA A 245 10.76 17.63 18.83
C ALA A 245 10.64 19.14 18.53
N PRO A 246 10.94 19.58 17.30
CA PRO A 246 10.93 20.99 16.97
C PRO A 246 9.53 21.57 17.17
N ASN A 247 9.42 22.61 18.01
CA ASN A 247 8.18 23.33 18.27
C ASN A 247 7.92 24.35 17.16
N ILE A 248 7.18 23.95 16.13
CA ILE A 248 6.82 24.78 14.98
C ILE A 248 5.38 25.30 15.19
N PRO A 249 5.17 26.63 15.23
CA PRO A 249 3.82 27.20 15.25
C PRO A 249 2.99 26.70 14.08
N PHE A 250 1.71 26.44 14.30
CA PHE A 250 0.81 26.04 13.22
C PHE A 250 0.66 27.14 12.18
N GLN A 251 0.82 26.76 10.91
CA GLN A 251 0.68 27.62 9.75
C GLN A 251 -0.48 27.15 8.90
N LEU A 252 -1.30 28.09 8.44
CA LEU A 252 -2.39 27.81 7.51
C LEU A 252 -1.79 27.43 6.14
N VAL A 253 -2.08 26.21 5.67
CA VAL A 253 -1.58 25.71 4.38
C VAL A 253 -2.68 25.61 3.33
N ALA A 254 -3.93 25.45 3.74
CA ALA A 254 -5.09 25.49 2.86
C ALA A 254 -6.29 26.12 3.54
N ASN A 255 -7.07 26.88 2.76
CA ASN A 255 -8.39 27.38 3.11
C ASN A 255 -9.28 27.33 1.86
N VAL A 256 -10.22 26.38 1.83
CA VAL A 256 -11.18 26.22 0.74
C VAL A 256 -12.56 26.05 1.35
N SER A 257 -13.49 26.95 1.03
CA SER A 257 -14.91 26.81 1.42
C SER A 257 -15.12 26.55 2.93
N ASP A 258 -14.39 27.27 3.78
CA ASP A 258 -14.42 27.15 5.24
C ASP A 258 -13.85 25.85 5.83
N ASP A 259 -13.12 25.07 5.01
CA ASP A 259 -12.19 24.04 5.46
C ASP A 259 -10.79 24.63 5.61
N TYR A 260 -10.26 24.60 6.83
CA TYR A 260 -8.96 25.12 7.20
C TYR A 260 -8.01 23.97 7.50
N GLN A 261 -6.85 23.95 6.85
CA GLN A 261 -5.79 23.00 7.14
C GLN A 261 -4.57 23.74 7.67
N TYR A 262 -4.10 23.28 8.83
CA TYR A 262 -2.91 23.80 9.48
C TYR A 262 -1.86 22.70 9.60
N ILE A 263 -0.61 23.05 9.29
CA ILE A 263 0.55 22.19 9.53
C ILE A 263 1.46 22.90 10.53
N GLY A 264 1.99 22.14 11.47
CA GLY A 264 2.88 22.64 12.52
C GLY A 264 3.52 21.50 13.27
N SER A 265 4.01 21.78 14.47
CA SER A 265 4.57 20.76 15.35
C SER A 265 4.52 21.31 16.78
N LYS A 266 3.56 20.86 17.57
CA LYS A 266 3.41 21.26 18.97
C LYS A 266 3.20 20.06 19.87
N VAL A 267 3.96 20.01 20.97
CA VAL A 267 3.65 19.12 22.08
C VAL A 267 2.43 19.69 22.79
N LEU A 268 1.33 18.95 22.81
CA LEU A 268 0.12 19.29 23.54
C LEU A 268 -0.17 18.22 24.58
N SER A 269 -0.47 18.64 25.81
CA SER A 269 -1.04 17.79 26.85
C SER A 269 -2.57 17.88 26.80
N GLY A 270 -3.23 16.79 27.19
CA GLY A 270 -4.67 16.71 27.21
C GLY A 270 -5.20 15.38 27.71
N GLN A 271 -6.47 15.16 27.46
CA GLN A 271 -7.16 13.90 27.78
C GLN A 271 -7.50 13.18 26.48
N LEU A 272 -7.10 11.92 26.38
CA LEU A 272 -7.67 10.98 25.42
C LEU A 272 -9.06 10.58 25.94
N LEU A 273 -10.03 10.57 25.04
CA LEU A 273 -11.41 10.23 25.28
C LEU A 273 -11.84 9.20 24.24
N TYR A 274 -12.52 8.17 24.69
CA TYR A 274 -13.25 7.23 23.85
C TYR A 274 -14.59 7.01 24.55
N GLU A 275 -15.65 7.49 23.93
CA GLU A 275 -17.01 7.33 24.44
C GLU A 275 -17.92 6.85 23.28
N PRO A 276 -18.76 5.84 23.49
CA PRO A 276 -19.74 5.43 22.50
C PRO A 276 -20.80 6.52 22.36
N ASN A 277 -20.79 7.24 21.23
CA ASN A 277 -21.78 8.25 20.90
C ASN A 277 -22.62 7.79 19.70
N GLU A 278 -23.92 7.56 19.92
CA GLU A 278 -24.87 7.09 18.91
C GLU A 278 -25.03 8.05 17.72
N MET A 279 -24.69 9.35 17.87
CA MET A 279 -24.83 10.34 16.79
C MET A 279 -23.56 10.54 15.95
N ASP A 280 -22.37 10.36 16.52
CA ASP A 280 -21.10 10.77 15.89
C ASP A 280 -20.10 9.62 15.65
N GLY A 281 -20.49 8.39 16.02
CA GLY A 281 -19.72 7.16 15.82
C GLY A 281 -18.68 6.88 16.91
N TYR A 282 -18.12 5.66 16.91
CA TYR A 282 -17.06 5.23 17.82
C TYR A 282 -15.72 5.81 17.37
N ARG A 283 -15.19 6.82 18.08
CA ARG A 283 -13.93 7.48 17.74
C ARG A 283 -13.13 7.91 18.96
N PHE A 284 -11.82 8.06 18.77
CA PHE A 284 -10.94 8.63 19.79
C PHE A 284 -10.86 10.13 19.62
N GLU A 285 -11.06 10.84 20.71
CA GLU A 285 -10.96 12.28 20.78
C GLU A 285 -9.84 12.69 21.73
N PHE A 286 -9.21 13.81 21.41
CA PHE A 286 -8.19 14.46 22.22
C PHE A 286 -8.69 15.81 22.67
N ARG A 287 -8.91 15.94 23.97
CA ARG A 287 -9.28 17.20 24.62
C ARG A 287 -8.03 17.90 25.12
N VAL A 288 -7.65 18.98 24.46
CA VAL A 288 -6.46 19.78 24.76
C VAL A 288 -6.61 20.48 26.10
N ASP A 289 -5.59 20.39 26.95
CA ASP A 289 -5.59 21.04 28.25
C ASP A 289 -5.66 22.58 28.11
N PRO A 290 -6.33 23.29 29.05
CA PRO A 290 -6.54 24.74 28.94
C PRO A 290 -5.25 25.57 28.78
N TYR A 291 -4.13 25.09 29.33
CA TYR A 291 -2.84 25.76 29.24
C TYR A 291 -2.26 25.73 27.81
N ASP A 292 -2.54 24.69 27.04
CA ASP A 292 -2.02 24.50 25.68
C ASP A 292 -2.97 25.03 24.59
N GLN A 293 -4.20 25.43 24.94
CA GLN A 293 -5.13 26.00 23.96
C GLN A 293 -4.62 27.30 23.33
N GLY A 294 -3.78 28.06 24.05
CA GLY A 294 -3.19 29.30 23.53
C GLY A 294 -2.16 29.10 22.42
N VAL A 295 -1.71 27.86 22.16
CA VAL A 295 -0.79 27.55 21.05
C VAL A 295 -1.49 27.03 19.79
N LEU A 296 -2.82 26.84 19.85
CA LEU A 296 -3.62 26.41 18.72
C LEU A 296 -3.87 27.56 17.73
N PRO A 297 -4.16 27.26 16.45
CA PRO A 297 -4.53 28.27 15.46
C PRO A 297 -5.74 29.12 15.89
N GLU A 298 -5.80 30.37 15.43
CA GLU A 298 -6.88 31.32 15.78
C GLU A 298 -8.29 30.76 15.49
N LYS A 299 -8.46 29.97 14.43
CA LYS A 299 -9.74 29.36 14.06
C LYS A 299 -10.03 28.05 14.82
N ALA A 300 -9.05 27.47 15.50
CA ALA A 300 -9.18 26.25 16.28
C ALA A 300 -9.75 26.57 17.67
N THR A 301 -10.98 27.09 17.72
CA THR A 301 -11.63 27.55 18.96
C THR A 301 -12.21 26.40 19.80
N MET A 302 -12.06 25.16 19.33
CA MET A 302 -12.59 23.96 19.97
C MET A 302 -11.60 23.45 21.01
N THR A 303 -12.12 22.77 22.02
CA THR A 303 -11.28 22.15 23.07
C THR A 303 -11.01 20.68 22.80
N THR A 304 -11.82 20.05 21.95
CA THR A 304 -11.80 18.61 21.68
C THR A 304 -11.72 18.37 20.17
N TYR A 305 -10.83 17.48 19.78
CA TYR A 305 -10.52 17.15 18.38
C TYR A 305 -10.55 15.65 18.21
N VAL A 306 -11.04 15.16 17.06
CA VAL A 306 -10.94 13.74 16.71
C VAL A 306 -9.48 13.43 16.35
N LEU A 307 -8.94 12.35 16.89
CA LEU A 307 -7.62 11.86 16.47
C LEU A 307 -7.77 11.05 15.19
N ASP A 308 -7.18 11.56 14.12
CA ASP A 308 -7.23 10.91 12.82
C ASP A 308 -6.44 9.59 12.83
N GLY A 309 -7.01 8.54 12.23
CA GLY A 309 -6.40 7.21 12.16
C GLY A 309 -6.34 6.40 13.46
N VAL A 310 -6.96 6.87 14.55
CA VAL A 310 -7.03 6.11 15.82
C VAL A 310 -8.34 5.35 15.93
N THR A 311 -8.26 4.03 16.08
CA THR A 311 -9.39 3.10 16.19
C THR A 311 -9.25 2.21 17.42
N VAL A 312 -10.29 1.44 17.75
CA VAL A 312 -10.23 0.51 18.90
C VAL A 312 -9.21 -0.60 18.69
N GLU A 313 -8.93 -0.97 17.44
CA GLU A 313 -7.95 -1.99 17.07
C GLU A 313 -6.50 -1.51 17.28
N ASN A 314 -6.22 -0.21 17.13
CA ASN A 314 -4.86 0.33 17.16
C ASN A 314 -4.55 1.24 18.36
N ALA A 315 -5.56 1.71 19.11
CA ALA A 315 -5.37 2.58 20.26
C ALA A 315 -4.55 1.92 21.38
N GLY A 316 -4.67 0.59 21.55
CA GLY A 316 -3.83 -0.19 22.45
C GLY A 316 -2.34 -0.05 22.13
N HIS A 317 -2.00 -0.05 20.85
CA HIS A 317 -0.63 0.10 20.36
C HIS A 317 -0.11 1.53 20.58
N TYR A 318 -0.88 2.56 20.20
CA TYR A 318 -0.45 3.95 20.35
C TYR A 318 -0.27 4.39 21.79
N PHE A 319 -1.24 4.06 22.65
CA PHE A 319 -1.31 4.63 23.98
C PHE A 319 -0.88 3.66 25.08
N GLY A 320 -0.52 2.42 24.74
CA GLY A 320 -0.18 1.39 25.73
C GLY A 320 -1.39 0.99 26.59
N ILE A 321 -2.60 1.07 26.03
CA ILE A 321 -3.82 0.62 26.70
C ILE A 321 -3.79 -0.90 26.75
N LYS A 322 -3.80 -1.45 27.97
CA LYS A 322 -3.72 -2.92 28.20
C LYS A 322 -5.05 -3.64 28.04
N THR A 323 -6.15 -2.91 28.10
CA THR A 323 -7.49 -3.47 27.90
C THR A 323 -7.68 -3.78 26.42
N ASP A 324 -8.20 -4.96 26.11
CA ASP A 324 -8.64 -5.30 24.76
C ASP A 324 -9.92 -4.52 24.44
N LEU A 325 -9.78 -3.47 23.63
CA LEU A 325 -10.89 -2.61 23.21
C LEU A 325 -11.71 -3.22 22.07
N THR A 326 -11.24 -4.33 21.49
CA THR A 326 -11.93 -5.07 20.44
C THR A 326 -12.83 -6.18 20.99
N ASP A 327 -12.80 -6.44 22.31
CA ASP A 327 -13.69 -7.42 22.94
C ASP A 327 -15.15 -7.00 22.68
N PRO A 328 -16.01 -7.85 22.10
CA PRO A 328 -17.43 -7.56 21.93
C PRO A 328 -18.15 -7.18 23.23
N LYS A 329 -17.62 -7.56 24.40
CA LYS A 329 -18.09 -7.11 25.71
C LYS A 329 -17.80 -5.65 26.01
N PHE A 330 -16.80 -5.06 25.37
CA PHE A 330 -16.46 -3.65 25.48
C PHE A 330 -17.49 -2.79 24.74
N GLU A 331 -17.85 -3.18 23.51
CA GLU A 331 -18.90 -2.53 22.72
C GLU A 331 -20.29 -2.73 23.35
N SER A 332 -20.64 -3.97 23.70
CA SER A 332 -21.98 -4.30 24.26
C SER A 332 -22.27 -3.72 25.65
N LYS A 333 -21.24 -3.28 26.39
CA LYS A 333 -21.37 -2.62 27.71
C LYS A 333 -21.17 -1.10 27.65
N LEU A 334 -21.12 -0.52 26.45
CA LEU A 334 -20.91 0.91 26.24
C LEU A 334 -19.71 1.44 27.05
N CYS A 335 -18.60 0.71 27.00
CA CYS A 335 -17.42 1.07 27.78
C CYS A 335 -16.78 2.36 27.25
N ALA A 336 -16.57 3.32 28.14
CA ALA A 336 -15.81 4.54 27.92
C ALA A 336 -14.40 4.43 28.48
N LEU A 337 -13.45 5.08 27.82
CA LEU A 337 -12.06 5.16 28.23
C LEU A 337 -11.60 6.62 28.24
N THR A 338 -10.94 7.03 29.33
CA THR A 338 -10.34 8.35 29.44
C THR A 338 -9.01 8.31 30.16
N GLY A 339 -8.04 9.12 29.75
CA GLY A 339 -6.79 9.26 30.48
C GLY A 339 -5.91 10.36 29.91
N PRO A 340 -4.90 10.81 30.68
CA PRO A 340 -4.00 11.85 30.23
C PRO A 340 -3.11 11.31 29.11
N VAL A 341 -2.88 12.13 28.10
CA VAL A 341 -1.89 11.88 27.05
C VAL A 341 -1.17 13.18 26.72
N THR A 342 0.10 13.06 26.32
CA THR A 342 0.87 14.16 25.75
C THR A 342 1.31 13.76 24.36
N LEU A 343 0.91 14.54 23.36
CA LEU A 343 1.04 14.19 21.95
C LEU A 343 1.86 15.24 21.21
N GLN A 344 2.67 14.81 20.25
CA GLN A 344 3.27 15.68 19.25
C GLN A 344 2.27 15.87 18.11
N ILE A 345 1.51 16.97 18.14
CA ILE A 345 0.53 17.29 17.09
C ILE A 345 1.25 17.97 15.93
N VAL A 346 0.97 17.51 14.71
CA VAL A 346 1.59 18.03 13.47
C VAL A 346 0.60 18.63 12.48
N GLY A 347 -0.68 18.27 12.60
CA GLY A 347 -1.73 18.72 11.70
C GLY A 347 -3.03 18.99 12.43
N ILE A 348 -3.74 20.03 11.99
CA ILE A 348 -5.10 20.33 12.44
C ILE A 348 -5.95 20.66 11.22
N THR A 349 -7.05 19.94 11.05
CA THR A 349 -8.05 20.20 10.02
C THR A 349 -9.35 20.63 10.66
N LEU A 350 -9.94 21.76 10.23
CA LEU A 350 -11.17 22.33 10.77
C LEU A 350 -12.17 22.59 9.65
N SER A 351 -13.46 22.35 9.89
CA SER A 351 -14.56 22.71 8.98
C SER A 351 -15.64 23.52 9.72
N ILE A 352 -16.00 24.74 9.26
CA ILE A 352 -16.80 25.73 10.04
C ILE A 352 -17.78 26.62 9.18
N PRO A 353 -19.16 26.65 9.27
CA PRO A 353 -20.26 25.64 9.32
C PRO A 353 -21.49 25.92 8.34
N PRO A 354 -22.59 25.09 8.16
CA PRO A 354 -23.78 25.13 9.05
C PRO A 354 -24.76 23.90 9.16
N GLU A 355 -24.57 22.72 8.56
CA GLU A 355 -25.58 21.63 8.66
C GLU A 355 -24.99 20.27 9.07
N ALA A 356 -24.85 20.12 10.39
CA ALA A 356 -24.58 18.90 11.14
C ALA A 356 -23.15 18.32 11.04
N HIS A 357 -22.53 18.18 12.22
CA HIS A 357 -21.22 17.56 12.48
C HIS A 357 -20.01 18.47 12.21
N TRP A 358 -19.52 19.05 13.30
CA TRP A 358 -18.25 19.75 13.41
C TRP A 358 -17.11 18.74 13.21
N TYR A 359 -16.42 18.77 12.06
CA TYR A 359 -15.23 17.95 11.85
C TYR A 359 -13.99 18.78 12.19
N ALA A 360 -13.39 18.47 13.34
CA ALA A 360 -12.12 19.01 13.77
C ALA A 360 -11.18 17.85 14.08
N ASN A 361 -10.20 17.62 13.22
CA ASN A 361 -9.29 16.49 13.30
C ASN A 361 -7.89 16.96 13.68
N MET A 362 -7.19 16.14 14.45
CA MET A 362 -5.78 16.30 14.78
C MET A 362 -4.99 15.09 14.34
N ASN A 363 -3.82 15.34 13.76
CA ASN A 363 -2.85 14.33 13.40
C ASN A 363 -1.66 14.48 14.35
N PHE A 364 -1.24 13.38 14.96
CA PHE A 364 -0.08 13.33 15.85
C PHE A 364 0.97 12.37 15.28
N THR A 365 2.23 12.65 15.55
CA THR A 365 3.35 11.78 15.15
C THR A 365 3.91 10.98 16.31
N ARG A 366 3.76 11.47 17.55
CA ARG A 366 4.33 10.81 18.73
C ARG A 366 3.42 10.92 19.95
N VAL A 367 3.39 9.85 20.72
CA VAL A 367 2.86 9.82 22.09
C VAL A 367 4.05 9.97 23.04
N LEU A 368 4.19 11.14 23.66
CA LEU A 368 5.27 11.42 24.60
C LEU A 368 4.99 10.84 25.99
N SER A 369 3.72 10.83 26.38
CA SER A 369 3.25 10.14 27.58
C SER A 369 1.80 9.73 27.41
N SER A 370 1.42 8.66 28.07
CA SER A 370 0.05 8.16 28.07
C SER A 370 -0.29 7.46 29.39
N GLY A 371 -1.55 7.63 29.79
CA GLY A 371 -2.11 6.97 30.95
C GLY A 371 -1.68 7.59 32.30
N PRO A 372 -2.23 7.06 33.41
CA PRO A 372 -3.08 5.88 33.47
C PRO A 372 -4.48 6.13 32.89
N PHE A 373 -5.01 5.13 32.19
CA PHE A 373 -6.37 5.17 31.65
C PHE A 373 -7.39 4.67 32.67
N ARG A 374 -8.50 5.38 32.78
CA ARG A 374 -9.70 5.00 33.52
C ARG A 374 -10.72 4.47 32.53
N MET A 375 -11.36 3.37 32.90
CA MET A 375 -12.43 2.77 32.11
C MET A 375 -13.69 2.75 32.97
N GLY A 376 -14.82 3.14 32.37
CA GLY A 376 -16.15 3.02 32.96
C GLY A 376 -17.05 2.35 31.94
N CYS A 377 -17.73 1.28 32.34
CA CYS A 377 -18.73 0.62 31.50
C CYS A 377 -20.09 0.76 32.19
N GLU A 378 -21.17 0.85 31.42
CA GLU A 378 -22.50 0.77 32.00
C GLU A 378 -22.75 -0.64 32.55
N GLU A 379 -23.21 -0.74 33.80
CA GLU A 379 -23.70 -2.00 34.34
C GLU A 379 -25.09 -2.25 33.73
N GLN A 380 -25.21 -3.29 32.89
CA GLN A 380 -26.50 -3.82 32.45
C GLN A 380 -27.14 -4.71 33.52
#